data_AF-A0A432HHJ2-F1
#
_entry.id   AF-A0A432HHJ2-F1
#
_cell.length_a   1.000
_cell.length_b   1.000
_cell.length_c   1.000
_cell.angle_alpha   90.00
_cell.angle_beta   90.00
_cell.angle_gamma   90.00
#
_symmetry.space_group_name_H-M   'P 1'
#
loop_
_entity.id
_entity.type
_entity.pdbx_description
1 polymer ?
#
loop_
_entity_poly.entity_id
_entity_poly.type
_entity_poly.pdbx_seq_one_letter_code
_entity_poly.pdbx_strand_id
1 'polypeptide(L)'
;LTGVSSAKRRNVKMLTLDGIYPSKENIMAGKYPALYRPLYLFTKGEPKGLAKQFIDFALSAQGQAVISKAGTVNLKEGKALWNKYRIGMGF
;
A
#
# COMPACT_ATOMS: atom_id res chain seq x y z
N LEU A 1 6.58 -10.76 -7.38
CA LEU A 1 5.47 -10.79 -6.40
C LEU A 1 4.47 -9.68 -6.74
N THR A 2 3.19 -10.00 -6.98
CA THR A 2 2.13 -9.04 -7.38
C THR A 2 1.24 -8.64 -6.20
N GLY A 3 0.78 -7.39 -6.15
CA GLY A 3 -0.28 -6.96 -5.24
C GLY A 3 -1.69 -7.23 -5.79
N VAL A 4 -2.71 -7.09 -4.93
CA VAL A 4 -4.12 -7.32 -5.29
C VAL A 4 -4.61 -6.37 -6.40
N SER A 5 -4.19 -5.11 -6.40
CA SER A 5 -4.56 -4.11 -7.41
C SER A 5 -4.15 -4.50 -8.83
N SER A 6 -3.03 -5.22 -8.98
CA SER A 6 -2.57 -5.76 -10.26
C SER A 6 -3.19 -7.12 -10.59
N ALA A 7 -3.40 -7.99 -9.58
CA ALA A 7 -4.00 -9.31 -9.78
C ALA A 7 -5.43 -9.23 -10.37
N LYS A 8 -6.24 -8.28 -9.91
CA LYS A 8 -7.61 -8.04 -10.42
C LYS A 8 -7.69 -7.71 -11.92
N ARG A 9 -6.59 -7.30 -12.54
CA ARG A 9 -6.52 -6.93 -13.97
C ARG A 9 -6.21 -8.13 -14.87
N ARG A 10 -6.05 -9.32 -14.30
CA ARG A 10 -5.70 -10.55 -15.02
C ARG A 10 -6.79 -11.59 -14.79
N ASN A 11 -6.90 -12.55 -15.71
CA ASN A 11 -7.82 -13.67 -15.57
C ASN A 11 -7.23 -14.74 -14.65
N VAL A 12 -7.28 -14.48 -13.34
CA VAL A 12 -6.76 -15.38 -12.30
C VAL A 12 -7.79 -15.56 -11.19
N LYS A 13 -7.82 -16.75 -10.58
CA LYS A 13 -8.66 -17.02 -9.41
C LYS A 13 -7.99 -16.45 -8.15
N MET A 14 -8.63 -15.49 -7.51
CA MET A 14 -8.20 -14.95 -6.21
C MET A 14 -8.65 -15.90 -5.10
N LEU A 15 -7.70 -16.39 -4.30
CA LEU A 15 -7.99 -17.21 -3.12
C LEU A 15 -8.22 -16.32 -1.89
N THR A 16 -9.03 -16.83 -0.96
CA THR A 16 -9.15 -16.27 0.38
C THR A 16 -7.99 -16.79 1.24
N LEU A 17 -7.65 -16.02 2.28
CA LEU A 17 -6.74 -16.44 3.33
C LEU A 17 -7.50 -16.39 4.65
N ASP A 18 -7.58 -17.51 5.36
CA ASP A 18 -8.39 -17.68 6.58
C ASP A 18 -9.86 -17.24 6.40
N GLY A 19 -10.44 -17.53 5.24
CA GLY A 19 -11.81 -17.13 4.88
C GLY A 19 -11.97 -15.64 4.51
N ILE A 20 -10.89 -14.85 4.56
CA ILE A 20 -10.94 -13.41 4.28
C ILE A 20 -10.48 -13.16 2.84
N TYR A 21 -11.29 -12.43 2.08
CA TYR A 21 -10.96 -12.05 0.70
C TYR A 21 -9.95 -10.89 0.65
N PRO A 22 -8.96 -10.89 -0.26
CA PRO A 22 -7.98 -9.81 -0.42
C PRO A 22 -8.60 -8.56 -1.05
N SER A 23 -9.52 -7.89 -0.36
CA SER A 23 -10.08 -6.60 -0.79
C SER A 23 -9.28 -5.44 -0.20
N LYS A 24 -9.38 -4.25 -0.80
CA LYS A 24 -8.70 -3.05 -0.28
C LYS A 24 -9.22 -2.73 1.12
N GLU A 25 -10.52 -2.94 1.33
CA GLU A 25 -11.27 -2.72 2.55
C GLU A 25 -10.80 -3.67 3.67
N ASN A 26 -10.65 -4.96 3.38
CA ASN A 26 -10.15 -5.95 4.34
C ASN A 26 -8.69 -5.70 4.71
N ILE A 27 -7.88 -5.28 3.73
CA ILE A 27 -6.48 -4.92 3.96
C ILE A 27 -6.40 -3.67 4.83
N MET A 28 -7.02 -2.54 4.47
CA MET A 28 -6.93 -1.31 5.27
C MET A 28 -7.50 -1.46 6.69
N ALA A 29 -8.49 -2.33 6.88
CA ALA A 29 -9.04 -2.67 8.19
C ALA A 29 -8.13 -3.58 9.04
N GLY A 30 -7.01 -4.07 8.50
CA GLY A 30 -6.10 -5.01 9.17
C GLY A 30 -6.71 -6.40 9.42
N LYS A 31 -7.82 -6.71 8.75
CA LYS A 31 -8.53 -7.99 8.81
C LYS A 31 -7.87 -9.02 7.90
N TYR A 32 -7.42 -8.60 6.71
CA TYR A 32 -6.65 -9.49 5.86
C TYR A 32 -5.36 -9.88 6.61
N PRO A 33 -5.00 -11.17 6.70
CA PRO A 33 -3.80 -11.60 7.43
C PRO A 33 -2.55 -10.89 6.92
N ALA A 34 -1.44 -10.96 7.66
CA ALA A 34 -0.23 -10.11 7.53
C ALA A 34 0.50 -10.10 6.17
N LEU A 35 -0.12 -10.59 5.11
CA LEU A 35 0.28 -10.51 3.71
C LEU A 35 -0.03 -9.13 3.09
N TYR A 36 0.53 -8.08 3.69
CA TYR A 36 0.61 -6.74 3.13
C TYR A 36 2.00 -6.16 3.41
N ARG A 37 2.42 -5.20 2.59
CA ARG A 37 3.71 -4.53 2.79
C ARG A 37 3.60 -3.04 2.51
N PRO A 38 4.27 -2.19 3.29
CA PRO A 38 4.46 -0.80 2.92
C PRO A 38 5.25 -0.69 1.60
N LEU A 39 4.93 0.33 0.81
CA LEU A 39 5.67 0.70 -0.39
C LEU A 39 6.55 1.90 -0.05
N TYR A 40 7.83 1.77 -0.32
CA TYR A 40 8.83 2.79 0.00
C TYR A 40 9.37 3.43 -1.28
N LEU A 41 9.68 4.72 -1.19
CA LEU A 41 10.50 5.44 -2.16
C LEU A 41 11.87 5.66 -1.51
N PHE A 42 12.92 5.24 -2.20
CA PHE A 42 14.30 5.37 -1.71
C PHE A 42 15.11 6.27 -2.65
N THR A 43 15.91 7.15 -2.07
CA THR A 43 16.90 7.96 -2.80
C THR A 43 18.26 7.85 -2.12
N LYS A 44 19.33 7.96 -2.91
CA LYS A 44 20.68 8.10 -2.36
C LYS A 44 20.85 9.53 -1.86
N GLY A 45 20.82 9.72 -0.55
CA GLY A 45 20.84 11.05 0.07
C GLY A 45 19.54 11.82 -0.18
N GLU A 46 19.60 13.14 0.03
CA GLU A 46 18.42 14.01 -0.13
C GLU A 46 17.98 14.11 -1.61
N PRO A 47 16.69 13.94 -1.91
CA PRO A 47 16.18 14.03 -3.27
C PRO A 47 16.29 15.46 -3.82
N LYS A 48 16.69 15.59 -5.08
CA LYS A 48 16.79 16.88 -5.80
C LYS A 48 16.13 16.79 -7.17
N GLY A 49 15.86 17.95 -7.78
CA GLY A 49 15.29 18.06 -9.13
C GLY A 49 14.01 17.23 -9.30
N LEU A 50 13.92 16.50 -10.41
CA LEU A 50 12.76 15.68 -10.77
C LEU A 50 12.43 14.62 -9.72
N ALA A 51 13.43 14.02 -9.07
CA ALA A 51 13.20 13.02 -8.03
C ALA A 51 12.44 13.63 -6.84
N LYS A 52 12.84 14.84 -6.41
CA LYS A 52 12.12 15.55 -5.34
C LYS A 52 10.70 15.89 -5.76
N GLN A 53 10.52 16.45 -6.95
CA GLN A 53 9.19 16.81 -7.46
C GLN A 53 8.25 15.60 -7.53
N PHE A 54 8.76 14.44 -7.96
CA PHE A 54 7.97 13.21 -7.98
C PHE A 54 7.60 12.74 -6.57
N ILE A 55 8.54 12.77 -5.62
CA ILE A 55 8.27 12.39 -4.23
C ILE A 55 7.24 13.34 -3.61
N ASP A 56 7.40 14.65 -3.79
CA ASP A 56 6.44 15.66 -3.32
C ASP A 56 5.04 15.40 -3.91
N PHE A 57 4.96 15.12 -5.22
CA PHE A 57 3.71 14.75 -5.87
C PHE A 57 3.12 13.46 -5.29
N ALA A 58 3.91 12.39 -5.14
CA ALA A 58 3.45 11.11 -4.63
C ALA A 58 2.90 11.25 -3.20
N LEU A 59 3.49 12.11 -2.37
CA LEU A 59 3.07 12.39 -1.00
C LEU A 59 1.92 13.42 -0.90
N SER A 60 1.67 14.20 -1.96
CA SER A 60 0.58 15.18 -2.02
C SER A 60 -0.81 14.53 -1.96
N ALA A 61 -1.83 15.34 -1.64
CA ALA A 61 -3.23 14.88 -1.67
C ALA A 61 -3.63 14.29 -3.04
N GLN A 62 -3.15 14.88 -4.13
CA GLN A 62 -3.40 14.39 -5.48
C GLN A 62 -2.74 13.02 -5.72
N GLY A 63 -1.47 12.87 -5.37
CA GLY A 63 -0.76 11.59 -5.50
C GLY A 63 -1.41 10.47 -4.67
N GLN A 64 -1.80 10.79 -3.43
CA GLN A 64 -2.50 9.84 -2.55
C GLN A 64 -3.89 9.45 -3.08
N ALA A 65 -4.58 10.36 -3.77
CA ALA A 65 -5.84 10.04 -4.45
C ALA A 65 -5.63 9.09 -5.64
N VAL A 66 -4.55 9.27 -6.42
CA VAL A 66 -4.18 8.36 -7.51
C VAL A 66 -3.88 6.95 -6.96
N ILE A 67 -3.10 6.84 -5.89
CA ILE A 67 -2.79 5.56 -5.23
C ILE A 67 -4.07 4.84 -4.79
N SER A 68 -4.96 5.58 -4.12
CA SER A 68 -6.23 5.06 -3.63
C SER A 68 -7.13 4.55 -4.78
N LYS A 69 -7.23 5.33 -5.88
CA LYS A 69 -8.00 4.99 -7.08
C LYS A 69 -7.45 3.76 -7.81
N ALA A 70 -6.14 3.54 -7.75
CA ALA A 70 -5.50 2.34 -8.30
C ALA A 70 -5.82 1.05 -7.50
N GLY A 71 -6.59 1.15 -6.41
CA GLY A 71 -6.96 0.00 -5.57
C GLY A 71 -5.88 -0.37 -4.55
N THR A 72 -4.90 0.50 -4.33
CA THR A 72 -3.85 0.35 -3.31
C THR A 72 -4.20 1.19 -2.09
N VAL A 73 -3.93 0.67 -0.90
CA VAL A 73 -4.12 1.41 0.36
C VAL A 73 -3.11 2.56 0.43
N ASN A 74 -3.58 3.79 0.54
CA ASN A 74 -2.72 4.98 0.64
C ASN A 74 -2.29 5.26 2.10
N LEU A 75 -1.47 6.30 2.33
CA LEU A 75 -0.91 6.58 3.66
C LEU A 75 -1.99 6.86 4.73
N LYS A 76 -3.06 7.57 4.36
CA LYS A 76 -4.15 7.91 5.28
C LYS A 76 -4.98 6.66 5.63
N GLU A 77 -5.32 5.88 4.61
CA GLU A 77 -6.10 4.64 4.74
C GLU A 77 -5.33 3.57 5.53
N GLY A 78 -4.00 3.51 5.36
CA GLY A 78 -3.12 2.53 6.00
C GLY A 78 -2.60 2.93 7.39
N LYS A 79 -3.04 4.05 7.97
CA LYS A 79 -2.50 4.55 9.25
C LYS A 79 -2.62 3.51 10.39
N ALA A 80 -3.74 2.81 10.47
CA ALA A 80 -3.96 1.75 11.47
C ALA A 80 -3.08 0.52 11.21
N LEU A 81 -2.90 0.15 9.93
CA LEU A 81 -2.00 -0.95 9.53
C LEU A 81 -0.57 -0.68 9.94
N TRP A 82 -0.10 0.55 9.76
CA TRP A 82 1.25 0.95 10.11
C TRP A 82 1.50 0.76 11.62
N ASN A 83 0.51 1.05 12.49
CA ASN A 83 0.61 0.80 13.94
C ASN A 83 0.81 -0.69 14.24
N LYS A 84 0.01 -1.55 13.62
CA LYS A 84 0.14 -3.00 13.76
C LYS A 84 1.47 -3.54 13.21
N TYR A 85 1.90 -3.01 12.07
CA TYR A 85 3.11 -3.45 11.37
C TYR A 85 4.39 -3.11 12.13
N ARG A 86 4.51 -1.90 12.70
CA ARG A 86 5.69 -1.50 13.48
C ARG A 86 5.85 -2.30 14.79
N ILE A 87 4.74 -2.54 15.50
CA ILE A 87 4.72 -3.35 16.73
C ILE A 87 5.19 -4.78 16.44
N GLY A 88 4.76 -5.37 15.33
CA GLY A 88 5.18 -6.71 14.92
C GLY A 88 6.63 -6.83 14.47
N MET A 89 7.27 -5.71 14.09
CA MET A 89 8.68 -5.68 13.65
C MET A 89 9.65 -5.24 14.76
N GLY A 90 9.16 -4.87 15.94
CA GLY A 90 10.01 -4.47 17.07
C GLY A 90 10.63 -3.07 16.95
N PHE A 91 9.97 -2.15 16.23
CA PHE A 91 10.34 -0.73 16.13
C PHE A 91 9.19 0.19 16.53
#